data_AF-A0A9W4X6E5-F1
#
_entry.id   AF-A0A9W4X6E5-F1
#
_cell.length_a   1.000
_cell.length_b   1.000
_cell.length_c   1.000
_cell.angle_alpha   90.00
_cell.angle_beta   90.00
_cell.angle_gamma   90.00
#
_symmetry.space_group_name_H-M   'P 1'
#
loop_
_entity.id
_entity.type
_entity.pdbx_description
1 polymer ?
#
loop_
_entity_poly.entity_id
_entity_poly.type
_entity_poly.pdbx_seq_one_letter_code
_entity_poly.pdbx_strand_id
1 'polypeptide(L)' 'MSMNNGQRKEMSCNWLLVEKTHFCEKSARDQYYASHAFKIRKGVIIPQPCKGCGRGTKSRVQLCVSCGQ' A
#
# COMPACT_ATOMS: atom_id res chain seq x y z
N MET A 1 38.33 -9.40 -3.65
CA MET A 1 37.54 -8.25 -3.21
C MET A 1 36.06 -8.59 -3.39
N SER A 2 35.35 -8.95 -2.32
CA SER A 2 33.92 -9.30 -2.39
C SER A 2 33.08 -8.05 -2.60
N MET A 3 32.60 -7.84 -3.82
CA MET A 3 31.57 -6.85 -4.12
C MET A 3 30.22 -7.48 -3.78
N ASN A 4 29.83 -7.44 -2.50
CA ASN A 4 28.43 -7.64 -2.13
C ASN A 4 27.66 -6.38 -2.56
N ASN A 5 27.36 -6.28 -3.85
CA ASN A 5 26.39 -5.32 -4.34
C ASN A 5 25.06 -5.70 -3.69
N GLY A 6 24.66 -4.92 -2.67
CA GLY A 6 23.35 -5.01 -2.05
C GLY A 6 22.27 -4.69 -3.07
N GLN A 7 21.89 -5.69 -3.87
CA GLN A 7 20.70 -5.69 -4.67
C GLN A 7 19.52 -5.62 -3.69
N ARG A 8 19.10 -4.41 -3.33
CA ARG A 8 17.82 -4.22 -2.64
C ARG A 8 16.78 -4.80 -3.56
N LYS A 9 16.23 -5.95 -3.17
CA LYS A 9 15.22 -6.67 -3.94
C LYS A 9 14.08 -5.70 -4.24
N GLU A 10 13.95 -5.32 -5.50
CA GLU A 10 12.86 -4.48 -5.94
C GLU A 10 11.56 -5.22 -5.64
N MET A 11 10.72 -4.61 -4.80
CA MET A 11 9.50 -5.21 -4.29
C MET A 11 8.28 -4.42 -4.79
N SER A 12 7.12 -5.07 -4.87
CA SER A 12 5.89 -4.36 -5.20
C SER A 12 5.49 -3.40 -4.08
N CYS A 13 4.91 -2.27 -4.43
CA CYS A 13 4.41 -1.32 -3.44
C CYS A 13 3.20 -1.90 -2.69
N ASN A 14 3.29 -1.99 -1.36
CA ASN A 14 2.25 -2.52 -0.47
C ASN A 14 1.06 -1.57 -0.26
N TRP A 15 0.84 -0.62 -1.15
CA TRP A 15 -0.28 0.31 -1.06
C TRP A 15 -1.52 -0.28 -1.72
N LEU A 16 -2.51 -0.67 -0.93
CA LEU A 16 -3.79 -1.13 -1.44
C LEU A 16 -4.55 0.03 -2.08
N LEU A 17 -5.01 -0.14 -3.32
CA LEU A 17 -5.75 0.90 -4.02
C LEU A 17 -7.18 0.99 -3.48
N VAL A 18 -7.67 2.21 -3.26
CA VAL A 18 -9.03 2.45 -2.76
C VAL A 18 -10.06 1.90 -3.75
N GLU A 19 -11.08 1.21 -3.24
CA GLU A 19 -12.12 0.51 -4.02
C GLU A 19 -11.63 -0.63 -4.92
N LYS A 20 -10.33 -0.95 -4.90
CA LYS A 20 -9.74 -2.06 -5.65
C LYS A 20 -9.25 -3.14 -4.69
N THR A 21 -9.12 -4.37 -5.19
CA THR A 21 -8.63 -5.53 -4.42
C THR A 21 -7.13 -5.78 -4.61
N HIS A 22 -6.45 -5.00 -5.46
CA HIS A 22 -5.02 -5.16 -5.73
C HIS A 22 -4.19 -3.97 -5.24
N PHE A 23 -2.91 -4.25 -4.99
CA PHE A 23 -1.92 -3.28 -4.57
C PHE A 23 -1.40 -2.44 -5.75
N CYS A 24 -0.75 -1.34 -5.43
CA CYS A 24 -0.08 -0.51 -6.42
C CYS A 24 0.98 -1.31 -7.19
N GLU A 25 0.88 -1.28 -8.52
CA GLU A 25 1.77 -2.02 -9.43
C GLU A 25 3.16 -1.38 -9.58
N LYS A 26 3.40 -0.23 -8.94
CA LYS A 26 4.72 0.41 -8.96
C LYS A 26 5.68 -0.39 -8.12
N SER A 27 6.88 -0.58 -8.65
CA SER A 27 7.99 -1.09 -7.89
C SER A 27 8.45 -0.09 -6.84
N ALA A 28 8.96 -0.64 -5.75
CA ALA A 28 9.40 0.07 -4.58
C ALA A 28 10.75 -0.51 -4.13
N ARG A 29 11.60 0.37 -3.61
CA ARG A 29 12.87 -0.05 -2.97
C ARG A 29 12.67 -0.58 -1.56
N ASP A 30 11.50 -0.30 -0.98
CA ASP A 30 11.04 -0.68 0.36
C ASP A 30 9.52 -0.98 0.29
N GLN A 31 8.78 -0.93 1.42
CA GLN A 31 7.34 -1.21 1.48
C GLN A 31 6.47 -0.34 0.55
N TYR A 32 6.90 0.89 0.26
CA TYR A 32 6.14 1.84 -0.55
C TYR A 32 7.05 2.54 -1.56
N TYR A 33 6.55 2.78 -2.78
CA TYR A 33 7.28 3.62 -3.72
C TYR A 33 7.25 5.09 -3.23
N ALA A 34 8.16 5.91 -3.76
CA ALA A 34 8.48 7.24 -3.23
C ALA A 34 7.25 8.13 -2.94
N SER A 35 6.25 8.18 -3.83
CA SER A 35 5.07 9.04 -3.61
C SER A 35 4.18 8.53 -2.47
N HIS A 36 4.01 7.21 -2.33
CA HIS A 36 3.23 6.64 -1.22
C HIS A 36 3.97 6.77 0.11
N ALA A 37 5.29 6.57 0.13
CA ALA A 37 6.11 6.87 1.30
C ALA A 37 5.98 8.35 1.71
N PHE A 38 5.95 9.27 0.73
CA PHE A 38 5.73 10.70 0.99
C PHE A 38 4.35 11.00 1.59
N LYS A 39 3.28 10.38 1.07
CA LYS A 39 1.92 10.50 1.62
C LYS A 39 1.85 10.05 3.09
N ILE A 40 2.52 8.95 3.43
CA ILE A 40 2.58 8.44 4.81
C ILE A 40 3.25 9.47 5.73
N ARG A 41 4.37 10.06 5.30
CA ARG A 41 5.05 11.13 6.06
C ARG A 41 4.17 12.37 6.26
N LYS A 42 3.19 12.59 5.40
CA LYS A 42 2.18 13.67 5.53
C LYS A 42 0.95 13.27 6.36
N GLY A 43 0.95 12.08 6.98
CA GLY A 43 -0.14 11.61 7.83
C GLY A 43 -1.37 11.09 7.07
N VAL A 44 -1.23 10.78 5.78
CA VAL A 44 -2.33 10.17 5.01
C VAL A 44 -2.60 8.75 5.54
N ILE A 45 -3.88 8.45 5.78
CA ILE A 45 -4.33 7.10 6.16
C ILE A 45 -4.01 6.13 5.01
N ILE A 46 -3.24 5.10 5.33
CA ILE A 46 -2.92 3.99 4.41
C ILE A 46 -4.20 3.16 4.24
N PRO A 47 -4.69 2.97 3.01
CA PRO A 47 -5.86 2.13 2.78
C PRO A 47 -5.64 0.71 3.30
N GLN A 48 -6.61 0.20 4.03
CA GLN A 48 -6.65 -1.16 4.54
C GLN A 48 -7.71 -1.96 3.77
N PRO A 49 -7.59 -3.29 3.69
CA PRO A 49 -8.61 -4.10 3.06
C PRO A 49 -9.93 -4.00 3.83
N CYS A 50 -11.04 -3.82 3.10
CA CYS A 50 -12.39 -3.91 3.64
C CYS A 50 -12.63 -5.32 4.18
N LYS A 51 -13.13 -5.43 5.42
CA LYS A 51 -13.46 -6.72 6.05
C LYS A 51 -14.53 -7.50 5.30
N GLY A 52 -15.42 -6.83 4.58
CA GLY A 52 -16.52 -7.46 3.84
C GLY A 52 -16.18 -7.90 2.41
N CYS A 53 -15.29 -7.18 1.71
CA CYS A 53 -15.04 -7.43 0.28
C CYS A 53 -13.57 -7.32 -0.16
N GLY A 54 -12.63 -7.08 0.76
CA GLY A 54 -11.19 -6.98 0.47
C GLY A 54 -10.75 -5.72 -0.28
N ARG A 55 -11.68 -4.89 -0.78
CA ARG A 55 -11.35 -3.62 -1.46
C ARG A 55 -10.67 -2.66 -0.50
N GLY A 56 -9.68 -1.90 -0.98
CA GLY A 56 -9.03 -0.87 -0.19
C GLY A 56 -10.01 0.19 0.31
N THR A 57 -9.92 0.51 1.59
CA THR A 57 -10.71 1.56 2.25
C THR A 57 -9.85 2.37 3.20
N LYS A 58 -10.12 3.67 3.33
CA LYS A 58 -9.51 4.57 4.33
C LYS A 58 -10.31 4.61 5.64
N SER A 59 -11.32 3.78 5.74
CA SER A 59 -12.14 3.58 6.93
C SER A 59 -11.32 3.17 8.14
N ARG A 60 -11.59 3.80 9.30
CA ARG A 60 -11.06 3.33 10.58
C ARG A 60 -11.68 1.99 11.01
N VAL A 61 -12.93 1.73 10.65
CA VAL A 61 -13.62 0.46 10.95
C VAL A 61 -13.35 -0.63 9.90
N GLN A 62 -12.56 -0.31 8.86
CA GLN A 62 -12.21 -1.20 7.75
C GLN A 62 -13.44 -1.74 6.99
N LEU A 63 -14.45 -0.89 6.77
CA LEU A 63 -15.54 -1.16 5.85
C LEU A 63 -15.48 -0.16 4.69
N CYS A 64 -15.80 -0.57 3.47
CA CYS A 64 -16.05 0.38 2.38
C CYS A 64 -17.52 0.79 2.36
N VAL A 65 -17.84 1.85 1.63
CA VAL A 65 -19.21 2.37 1.50
C VAL A 65 -20.19 1.26 1.08
N SER A 66 -19.83 0.44 0.11
CA SER A 66 -20.67 -0.67 -0.36
C SER A 66 -20.90 -1.79 0.68
N CYS A 67 -20.06 -1.86 1.73
CA CYS A 67 -20.19 -2.85 2.80
C CYS A 67 -20.79 -2.25 4.10
N GLY A 68 -21.19 -0.98 4.09
CA GLY A 68 -21.94 -0.38 5.21
C GLY A 68 -21.15 0.51 6.15
N GLN A 69 -20.15 1.24 5.64
CA GLN A 69 -19.69 2.47 6.31
C GLN A 69 -20.47 3.68 5.82
#